data_AF-X1PHQ8-F1
#
_entry.id   AF-X1PHQ8-F1
#
_cell.length_a   1.000
_cell.length_b   1.000
_cell.length_c   1.000
_cell.angle_alpha   90.00
_cell.angle_beta   90.00
_cell.angle_gamma   90.00
#
_symmetry.space_group_name_H-M   'P 1'
#
loop_
_entity.id
_entity.type
_entity.pdbx_description
1 polymer ?
#
loop_
_entity_poly.entity_id
_entity_poly.type
_entity_poly.pdbx_seq_one_letter_code
_entity_poly.pdbx_strand_id
1 'polypeptide(L)'
;LRELNHTRATLLEIVSEVLRENGLQTDNTYVRRALKEGHFLLLLDGLDEVAVTRREQLKREIRKLASKYPHSPLVVSSRPETDLSGWEGFTLWEMIPLSLTEARELIKRIPSDSAIKKQFLQDLKDLFEEHQSFVSNPLLLSIMLLTYGQSADIPRKRSVFFNQAYEALYERHDVRKEGFRRQRKTDLDIQDFKRVFSAFSIQTYDDSALTMSRSGSRKYLEESKHMCHLEYQVNDYLDDALQAV
;
A
#
# COMPACT_ATOMS: atom_id res chain seq x y z
N LEU A 1 3.31 2.30 10.33
CA LEU A 1 3.82 3.48 11.07
C LEU A 1 3.16 4.80 10.65
N ARG A 2 2.45 4.88 9.53
CA ARG A 2 1.78 6.11 9.04
C ARG A 2 0.87 6.83 10.05
N GLU A 3 0.13 6.11 10.90
CA GLU A 3 -0.80 6.69 11.89
C GLU A 3 -0.10 7.65 12.86
N LEU A 4 1.21 7.49 12.99
CA LEU A 4 2.08 8.34 13.79
C LEU A 4 2.09 9.79 13.34
N ASN A 5 1.79 10.08 12.08
CA ASN A 5 1.79 11.43 11.53
C ASN A 5 0.80 12.37 12.27
N HIS A 6 -0.23 11.82 12.92
CA HIS A 6 -1.27 12.59 13.60
C HIS A 6 -1.11 12.64 15.11
N THR A 7 -0.05 12.04 15.68
CA THR A 7 0.15 11.97 17.13
C THR A 7 1.55 12.39 17.56
N ARG A 8 1.66 12.99 18.75
CA ARG A 8 2.94 13.29 19.42
C ARG A 8 3.42 12.16 20.35
N ALA A 9 2.70 11.04 20.40
CA ALA A 9 3.05 9.89 21.22
C ALA A 9 4.41 9.29 20.81
N THR A 10 5.20 8.90 21.80
CA THR A 10 6.45 8.18 21.64
C THR A 10 6.20 6.72 21.27
N LEU A 11 7.11 6.08 20.55
CA LEU A 11 6.96 4.68 20.08
C LEU A 11 6.51 3.71 21.19
N LEU A 12 6.99 3.87 22.41
CA LEU A 12 6.58 3.02 23.54
C LEU A 12 5.12 3.24 23.97
N GLU A 13 4.65 4.48 23.92
CA GLU A 13 3.24 4.80 24.20
C GLU A 13 2.34 4.18 23.14
N ILE A 14 2.76 4.18 21.87
CA ILE A 14 2.04 3.49 20.79
C ILE A 14 2.01 1.99 21.01
N VAL A 15 3.13 1.36 21.38
CA VAL A 15 3.13 -0.08 21.72
C VAL A 15 2.12 -0.36 22.84
N SER A 16 2.07 0.50 23.85
CA SER A 16 1.15 0.35 24.98
C SER A 16 -0.32 0.59 24.56
N GLU A 17 -0.57 1.52 23.66
CA GLU A 17 -1.89 1.80 23.08
C GLU A 17 -2.40 0.63 22.24
N VAL A 18 -1.58 0.11 21.32
CA VAL A 18 -1.91 -1.06 20.50
C VAL A 18 -2.26 -2.26 21.38
N LEU A 19 -1.50 -2.50 22.46
CA LEU A 19 -1.83 -3.58 23.40
C LEU A 19 -3.20 -3.37 24.06
N ARG A 20 -3.51 -2.14 24.50
CA ARG A 20 -4.82 -1.83 25.11
C ARG A 20 -5.98 -2.00 24.13
N GLU A 21 -5.83 -1.54 22.89
CA GLU A 21 -6.84 -1.71 21.83
C GLU A 21 -7.11 -3.18 21.52
N ASN A 22 -6.10 -4.04 21.70
CA ASN A 22 -6.21 -5.49 21.54
C ASN A 22 -6.58 -6.23 22.84
N GLY A 23 -7.10 -5.51 23.85
CA GLY A 23 -7.66 -6.10 25.08
C GLY A 23 -6.64 -6.37 26.20
N LEU A 24 -5.36 -6.01 26.02
CA LEU A 24 -4.34 -6.13 27.05
C LEU A 24 -4.22 -4.83 27.84
N GLN A 25 -5.08 -4.68 28.86
CA GLN A 25 -4.98 -3.58 29.81
C GLN A 25 -3.76 -3.76 30.71
N THR A 26 -2.65 -3.16 30.30
CA THR A 26 -1.38 -3.22 31.02
C THR A 26 -0.83 -1.82 31.25
N ASP A 27 -0.08 -1.64 32.33
CA ASP A 27 0.61 -0.39 32.59
C ASP A 27 1.96 -0.34 31.83
N ASN A 28 2.53 0.86 31.74
CA ASN A 28 3.83 1.05 31.10
C ASN A 28 4.96 0.27 31.80
N THR A 29 4.80 -0.08 33.08
CA THR A 29 5.80 -0.85 33.84
C THR A 29 5.87 -2.28 33.33
N TYR A 30 4.71 -2.91 33.13
CA TYR A 30 4.57 -4.24 32.57
C TYR A 30 5.14 -4.29 31.15
N VAL A 31 4.75 -3.35 30.28
CA VAL A 31 5.25 -3.30 28.89
C VAL A 31 6.78 -3.20 28.86
N ARG A 32 7.37 -2.33 29.70
CA ARG A 32 8.84 -2.21 29.81
C ARG A 32 9.49 -3.49 30.33
N ARG A 33 8.87 -4.20 31.27
CA ARG A 33 9.39 -5.47 31.77
C ARG A 33 9.32 -6.54 30.69
N ALA A 34 8.18 -6.70 30.02
CA ALA A 34 8.01 -7.65 28.93
C ALA A 34 9.01 -7.39 27.77
N LEU A 35 9.27 -6.13 27.42
CA LEU A 35 10.32 -5.77 26.47
C LEU A 35 11.72 -6.18 26.95
N LYS A 36 12.00 -6.03 28.25
CA LYS A 36 13.28 -6.41 28.84
C LYS A 36 13.48 -7.93 28.87
N GLU A 37 12.43 -8.69 29.19
CA GLU A 37 12.45 -10.16 29.22
C GLU A 37 12.38 -10.79 27.82
N GLY A 38 12.20 -10.00 26.76
CA GLY A 38 12.18 -10.50 25.37
C GLY A 38 10.86 -11.14 24.94
N HIS A 39 9.76 -10.76 25.57
CA HIS A 39 8.43 -11.31 25.24
C HIS A 39 7.84 -10.72 23.94
N PHE A 40 8.49 -9.71 23.35
CA PHE A 40 7.99 -9.02 22.17
C PHE A 40 8.93 -9.17 20.97
N LEU A 41 8.32 -9.38 19.81
CA LEU A 41 8.87 -9.06 18.51
C LEU A 41 8.13 -7.83 18.00
N LEU A 42 8.87 -6.75 17.71
CA LEU A 42 8.30 -5.51 17.22
C LEU A 42 8.50 -5.40 15.72
N LEU A 43 7.39 -5.37 14.98
CA LEU A 43 7.37 -5.21 13.53
C LEU A 43 6.89 -3.80 13.19
N LEU A 44 7.81 -2.96 12.72
CA LEU A 44 7.54 -1.57 12.38
C LEU A 44 7.45 -1.40 10.87
N ASP A 45 6.22 -1.38 10.35
CA ASP A 45 5.97 -1.34 8.91
C ASP A 45 5.89 0.09 8.35
N GLY A 46 6.60 0.36 7.26
CA GLY A 46 6.51 1.58 6.46
C GLY A 46 7.09 2.83 7.13
N LEU A 47 8.41 2.85 7.40
CA LEU A 47 9.07 4.05 7.95
C LEU A 47 9.02 5.25 6.99
N ASP A 48 9.12 5.01 5.69
CA ASP A 48 9.05 6.04 4.64
C ASP A 48 7.67 6.70 4.51
N GLU A 49 6.62 6.08 5.10
CA GLU A 49 5.27 6.65 5.16
C GLU A 49 5.11 7.69 6.29
N VAL A 50 6.12 7.84 7.15
CA VAL A 50 6.11 8.83 8.24
C VAL A 50 6.59 10.17 7.70
N ALA A 51 5.83 11.24 7.99
CA ALA A 51 6.13 12.60 7.57
C ALA A 51 7.56 13.00 7.95
N VAL A 52 8.26 13.70 7.06
CA VAL A 52 9.67 14.08 7.19
C VAL A 52 9.96 14.77 8.54
N THR A 53 9.05 15.63 8.99
CA THR A 53 9.14 16.37 10.26
C THR A 53 9.19 15.46 11.51
N ARG A 54 8.57 14.28 11.45
CA ARG A 54 8.51 13.31 12.55
C ARG A 54 9.47 12.14 12.38
N ARG A 55 9.87 11.86 11.13
CA ARG A 55 10.69 10.69 10.77
C ARG A 55 11.98 10.64 11.58
N GLU A 56 12.73 11.74 11.66
CA GLU A 56 14.00 11.77 12.41
C GLU A 56 13.85 11.53 13.91
N GLN A 57 12.75 12.00 14.51
CA GLN A 57 12.44 11.68 15.91
C GLN A 57 12.16 10.18 16.06
N LEU A 58 11.33 9.62 15.18
CA LEU A 58 11.01 8.19 15.22
C LEU A 58 12.25 7.32 15.02
N LYS A 59 13.14 7.68 14.09
CA LYS A 59 14.44 7.00 13.89
C LYS A 59 15.27 6.99 15.18
N ARG A 60 15.30 8.09 15.94
CA ARG A 60 15.96 8.14 17.26
C ARG A 60 15.28 7.23 18.29
N GLU A 61 13.95 7.23 18.32
CA GLU A 61 13.18 6.41 19.26
C GLU A 61 13.37 4.91 19.01
N ILE A 62 13.37 4.49 17.74
CA ILE A 62 13.61 3.09 17.35
C ILE A 62 15.01 2.65 17.81
N ARG A 63 16.05 3.43 17.49
CA ARG A 63 17.43 3.11 17.90
C ARG A 63 17.58 3.04 19.42
N LYS A 64 16.93 3.95 20.15
CA LYS A 64 16.93 3.96 21.61
C LYS A 64 16.19 2.75 22.20
N LEU A 65 15.10 2.31 21.55
CA LEU A 65 14.34 1.14 21.97
C LEU A 65 15.17 -0.13 21.77
N ALA A 66 15.78 -0.30 20.59
CA ALA A 66 16.62 -1.44 20.26
C ALA A 66 17.82 -1.58 21.20
N SER A 67 18.53 -0.48 21.49
CA SER A 67 19.66 -0.53 22.42
C SER A 67 19.25 -0.79 23.88
N LYS A 68 18.08 -0.33 24.29
CA LYS A 68 17.57 -0.50 25.66
C LYS A 68 17.01 -1.89 25.92
N TYR A 69 16.45 -2.54 24.91
CA TYR A 69 15.73 -3.82 25.03
C TYR A 69 16.28 -4.87 24.05
N PRO A 70 17.54 -5.32 24.22
CA PRO A 70 18.21 -6.21 23.26
C PRO A 70 17.57 -7.60 23.14
N HIS A 71 16.77 -8.01 24.13
CA HIS A 71 16.05 -9.29 24.11
C HIS A 71 14.73 -9.24 23.32
N SER A 72 14.25 -8.05 22.93
CA SER A 72 13.05 -7.89 22.09
C SER A 72 13.47 -7.50 20.67
N PRO A 73 13.45 -8.43 19.70
CA PRO A 73 13.88 -8.12 18.34
C PRO A 73 12.98 -7.08 17.68
N LEU A 74 13.59 -6.30 16.79
CA LEU A 74 12.96 -5.16 16.13
C LEU A 74 13.22 -5.26 14.63
N VAL A 75 12.16 -5.35 13.83
CA VAL A 75 12.23 -5.36 12.36
C VAL A 75 11.56 -4.09 11.86
N VAL A 76 12.25 -3.35 10.99
CA VAL A 76 11.74 -2.12 10.39
C VAL A 76 11.72 -2.29 8.89
N SER A 77 10.59 -2.03 8.24
CA SER A 77 10.49 -1.96 6.78
C SER A 77 10.48 -0.49 6.33
N SER A 78 11.09 -0.25 5.17
CA SER A 78 11.15 1.07 4.53
C SER A 78 11.44 0.89 3.05
N ARG A 79 11.06 1.87 2.22
CA ARG A 79 11.70 2.04 0.90
C ARG A 79 13.19 2.38 1.06
N PRO A 80 14.03 2.15 0.03
CA PRO A 80 15.44 2.49 0.06
C PRO A 80 15.64 3.97 0.43
N GLU A 81 16.22 4.22 1.59
CA GLU A 81 16.64 5.54 2.08
C GLU A 81 18.15 5.51 2.31
N THR A 82 18.85 6.56 1.91
CA THR A 82 20.31 6.68 2.02
C THR A 82 20.82 6.53 3.46
N ASP A 83 20.02 6.96 4.45
CA ASP A 83 20.46 7.11 5.84
C ASP A 83 20.23 5.87 6.73
N LEU A 84 19.66 4.79 6.19
CA LEU A 84 19.41 3.56 6.98
C LEU A 84 20.67 2.70 7.15
N SER A 85 21.64 2.82 6.24
CA SER A 85 22.90 2.07 6.25
C SER A 85 23.78 2.34 7.47
N GLY A 86 23.59 3.48 8.16
CA GLY A 86 24.39 3.90 9.31
C GLY A 86 23.85 3.51 10.69
N TRP A 87 22.81 2.67 10.77
CA TRP A 87 22.19 2.31 12.05
C TRP A 87 23.00 1.24 12.78
N GLU A 88 23.78 1.67 13.77
CA GLU A 88 24.49 0.74 14.66
C GLU A 88 23.52 -0.22 15.38
N GLY A 89 23.88 -1.49 15.44
CA GLY A 89 23.06 -2.55 16.05
C GLY A 89 21.95 -3.09 15.15
N PHE A 90 21.84 -2.62 13.90
CA PHE A 90 20.91 -3.15 12.91
C PHE A 90 21.66 -3.87 11.78
N THR A 91 20.97 -4.82 11.16
CA THR A 91 21.41 -5.46 9.91
C THR A 91 20.47 -5.02 8.80
N LEU A 92 21.02 -4.43 7.74
CA LEU A 92 20.25 -4.05 6.56
C LEU A 92 20.00 -5.27 5.68
N TRP A 93 18.73 -5.50 5.35
CA TRP A 93 18.31 -6.52 4.40
C TRP A 93 17.61 -5.84 3.24
N GLU A 94 17.91 -6.29 2.02
CA GLU A 94 17.28 -5.78 0.80
C GLU A 94 16.36 -6.85 0.21
N MET A 95 15.17 -6.43 -0.21
CA MET A 95 14.24 -7.30 -0.91
C MET A 95 14.71 -7.47 -2.36
N ILE A 96 15.05 -8.69 -2.74
CA ILE A 96 15.43 -9.02 -4.11
C ILE A 96 14.19 -9.29 -4.99
N PRO A 97 14.28 -9.06 -6.31
CA PRO A 97 13.21 -9.42 -7.23
C PRO A 97 12.94 -10.93 -7.23
N LEU A 98 11.70 -11.33 -7.52
CA LEU A 98 11.32 -12.73 -7.66
C LEU A 98 12.07 -13.37 -8.83
N SER A 99 12.55 -14.59 -8.63
CA SER A 99 12.93 -15.50 -9.70
C SER A 99 11.68 -16.01 -10.45
N LEU A 100 11.88 -16.57 -11.64
CA LEU A 100 10.81 -17.21 -12.42
C LEU A 100 10.08 -18.31 -11.62
N THR A 101 10.83 -19.08 -10.82
CA THR A 101 10.26 -20.14 -9.98
C THR A 101 9.38 -19.56 -8.88
N GLU A 102 9.82 -18.51 -8.20
CA GLU A 102 9.03 -17.86 -7.14
C GLU A 102 7.81 -17.13 -7.71
N ALA A 103 7.94 -16.47 -8.88
CA ALA A 103 6.82 -15.89 -9.60
C ALA A 103 5.75 -16.96 -9.93
N ARG A 104 6.17 -18.12 -10.43
CA ARG A 104 5.27 -19.26 -10.69
C ARG A 104 4.54 -19.73 -9.43
N GLU A 105 5.24 -19.85 -8.30
CA GLU A 105 4.63 -20.24 -7.04
C GLU A 105 3.66 -19.19 -6.48
N LEU A 106 3.98 -17.90 -6.64
CA LEU A 106 3.08 -16.82 -6.26
C LEU A 106 1.78 -16.86 -7.06
N ILE A 107 1.86 -17.03 -8.38
CA ILE A 107 0.67 -17.14 -9.26
C ILE A 107 -0.23 -18.31 -8.86
N LYS A 108 0.33 -19.45 -8.46
CA LYS A 108 -0.46 -20.59 -7.98
C LYS A 108 -1.30 -20.23 -6.76
N ARG A 109 -0.77 -19.41 -5.84
CA ARG A 109 -1.40 -19.01 -4.58
C ARG A 109 -2.41 -17.88 -4.74
N ILE A 110 -2.26 -16.99 -5.73
CA ILE A 110 -3.18 -15.86 -5.93
C ILE A 110 -4.56 -16.38 -6.38
N PRO A 111 -5.67 -15.99 -5.74
CA PRO A 111 -7.01 -16.36 -6.20
C PRO A 111 -7.33 -15.74 -7.57
N SER A 112 -7.56 -16.60 -8.57
CA SER A 112 -8.00 -16.20 -9.91
C SER A 112 -8.78 -17.33 -10.57
N ASP A 113 -9.44 -17.02 -11.68
CA ASP A 113 -10.04 -18.04 -12.54
C ASP A 113 -8.98 -19.09 -12.95
N SER A 114 -9.37 -20.36 -12.92
CA SER A 114 -8.46 -21.48 -13.12
C SER A 114 -7.96 -21.59 -14.56
N ALA A 115 -8.78 -21.24 -15.55
CA ALA A 115 -8.39 -21.21 -16.95
C ALA A 115 -7.41 -20.06 -17.21
N ILE A 116 -7.71 -18.85 -16.69
CA ILE A 116 -6.80 -17.69 -16.77
C ILE A 116 -5.46 -18.02 -16.13
N LYS A 117 -5.47 -18.59 -14.92
CA LYS A 117 -4.25 -18.96 -14.19
C LYS A 117 -3.40 -19.97 -14.98
N LYS A 118 -4.05 -20.98 -15.56
CA LYS A 118 -3.37 -22.01 -16.34
C LYS A 118 -2.71 -21.41 -17.58
N GLN A 119 -3.42 -20.56 -18.31
CA GLN A 119 -2.87 -19.88 -19.48
C GLN A 119 -1.71 -18.96 -19.09
N PHE A 120 -1.89 -18.12 -18.07
CA PHE A 120 -0.83 -17.25 -17.56
C PHE A 120 0.44 -18.02 -17.18
N LEU A 121 0.31 -19.19 -16.55
CA LEU A 121 1.44 -20.04 -16.15
C LEU A 121 2.17 -20.68 -17.34
N GLN A 122 1.47 -20.91 -18.46
CA GLN A 122 2.07 -21.38 -19.72
C GLN A 122 2.92 -20.26 -20.33
N ASP A 123 2.37 -19.05 -20.36
CA ASP A 123 3.00 -17.90 -21.01
C ASP A 123 4.05 -17.23 -20.10
N LEU A 124 4.05 -17.52 -18.79
CA LEU A 124 4.90 -16.88 -17.76
C LEU A 124 6.38 -16.85 -18.12
N LYS A 125 6.91 -17.88 -18.78
CA LYS A 125 8.33 -17.93 -19.13
C LYS A 125 8.67 -16.80 -20.11
N ASP A 126 7.90 -16.68 -21.18
CA ASP A 126 8.11 -15.67 -22.22
C ASP A 126 7.85 -14.27 -21.66
N LEU A 127 6.82 -14.15 -20.79
CA LEU A 127 6.55 -12.91 -20.06
C LEU A 127 7.68 -12.50 -19.13
N PHE A 128 8.37 -13.46 -18.50
CA PHE A 128 9.50 -13.18 -17.64
C PHE A 128 10.71 -12.70 -18.45
N GLU A 129 10.91 -13.23 -19.66
CA GLU A 129 11.96 -12.81 -20.58
C GLU A 129 11.69 -11.41 -21.17
N GLU A 130 10.46 -11.14 -21.60
CA GLU A 130 10.09 -9.88 -22.25
C GLU A 130 9.78 -8.74 -21.26
N HIS A 131 9.23 -9.06 -20.09
CA HIS A 131 8.68 -8.11 -19.13
C HIS A 131 9.20 -8.33 -17.70
N GLN A 132 10.47 -8.75 -17.56
CA GLN A 132 11.10 -9.09 -16.27
C GLN A 132 10.81 -8.07 -15.15
N SER A 133 10.87 -6.77 -15.43
CA SER A 133 10.66 -5.73 -14.41
C SER A 133 9.25 -5.69 -13.81
N PHE A 134 8.25 -6.26 -14.49
CA PHE A 134 6.89 -6.43 -13.98
C PHE A 134 6.74 -7.78 -13.29
N VAL A 135 7.17 -8.85 -13.96
CA VAL A 135 6.92 -10.23 -13.51
C VAL A 135 7.76 -10.57 -12.26
N SER A 136 8.93 -9.94 -12.09
CA SER A 136 9.77 -10.11 -10.90
C SER A 136 9.31 -9.29 -9.68
N ASN A 137 8.36 -8.37 -9.84
CA ASN A 137 7.79 -7.62 -8.72
C ASN A 137 6.47 -8.29 -8.28
N PRO A 138 6.35 -8.77 -7.02
CA PRO A 138 5.15 -9.49 -6.57
C PRO A 138 3.83 -8.75 -6.80
N LEU A 139 3.82 -7.43 -6.60
CA LEU A 139 2.63 -6.60 -6.77
C LEU A 139 2.25 -6.47 -8.25
N LEU A 140 3.23 -6.13 -9.10
CA LEU A 140 2.99 -5.98 -10.54
C LEU A 140 2.59 -7.32 -11.17
N LEU A 141 3.22 -8.42 -10.78
CA LEU A 141 2.84 -9.77 -11.20
C LEU A 141 1.39 -10.09 -10.84
N SER A 142 0.96 -9.73 -9.62
CA SER A 142 -0.42 -9.95 -9.18
C SER A 142 -1.42 -9.15 -10.01
N ILE A 143 -1.14 -7.86 -10.25
CA ILE A 143 -1.96 -6.99 -11.10
C ILE A 143 -2.04 -7.55 -12.52
N MET A 144 -0.91 -8.00 -13.07
CA MET A 144 -0.83 -8.57 -14.40
C MET A 144 -1.68 -9.83 -14.56
N LEU A 145 -1.67 -10.72 -13.55
CA LEU A 145 -2.59 -11.87 -13.52
C LEU A 145 -4.06 -11.43 -13.45
N LEU A 146 -4.36 -10.39 -12.67
CA LEU A 146 -5.72 -9.88 -12.53
C LEU A 146 -6.27 -9.31 -13.84
N THR A 147 -5.43 -8.71 -14.69
CA THR A 147 -5.80 -8.08 -15.96
C THR A 147 -5.64 -8.98 -17.18
N TYR A 148 -5.01 -10.15 -17.03
CA TYR A 148 -4.60 -11.01 -18.14
C TYR A 148 -5.75 -11.40 -19.08
N GLY A 149 -6.94 -11.66 -18.54
CA GLY A 149 -8.10 -12.07 -19.34
C GLY A 149 -8.81 -10.94 -20.10
N GLN A 150 -8.40 -9.68 -19.95
CA GLN A 150 -9.07 -8.52 -20.55
C GLN A 150 -8.27 -7.84 -21.66
N SER A 151 -6.96 -8.09 -21.76
CA SER A 151 -6.10 -7.51 -22.78
C SER A 151 -5.39 -8.62 -23.56
N ALA A 152 -5.42 -8.53 -24.90
CA ALA A 152 -4.74 -9.49 -25.77
C ALA A 152 -3.20 -9.35 -25.73
N ASP A 153 -2.69 -8.16 -25.41
CA ASP A 153 -1.26 -7.83 -25.40
C ASP A 153 -0.81 -7.24 -24.06
N ILE A 154 0.40 -7.62 -23.63
CA ILE A 154 1.03 -7.11 -22.41
C ILE A 154 1.88 -5.88 -22.72
N PRO A 155 1.63 -4.75 -22.05
CA PRO A 155 2.34 -3.53 -22.39
C PRO A 155 3.82 -3.59 -22.01
N ARG A 156 4.67 -3.09 -22.92
CA ARG A 156 6.10 -2.86 -22.63
C ARG A 156 6.33 -1.63 -21.74
N LYS A 157 5.41 -0.66 -21.75
CA LYS A 157 5.51 0.60 -20.98
C LYS A 157 4.73 0.51 -19.67
N ARG A 158 5.37 0.89 -18.55
CA ARG A 158 4.74 0.95 -17.21
C ARG A 158 3.47 1.79 -17.16
N SER A 159 3.46 2.94 -17.82
CA SER A 159 2.27 3.80 -17.86
C SER A 159 1.08 3.13 -18.54
N VAL A 160 1.31 2.37 -19.62
CA VAL A 160 0.26 1.63 -20.32
C VAL A 160 -0.22 0.45 -19.47
N PHE A 161 0.69 -0.25 -18.80
CA PHE A 161 0.34 -1.30 -17.83
C PHE A 161 -0.55 -0.78 -16.71
N PHE A 162 -0.19 0.34 -16.07
CA PHE A 162 -1.01 0.92 -15.00
C PHE A 162 -2.36 1.45 -15.50
N ASN A 163 -2.44 1.93 -16.75
CA ASN A 163 -3.72 2.30 -17.35
C ASN A 163 -4.64 1.09 -17.52
N GLN A 164 -4.12 -0.01 -18.08
CA GLN A 164 -4.90 -1.26 -18.21
C GLN A 164 -5.27 -1.85 -16.85
N ALA A 165 -4.36 -1.79 -15.87
CA ALA A 165 -4.63 -2.19 -14.49
C ALA A 165 -5.79 -1.39 -13.89
N TYR A 166 -5.76 -0.06 -14.07
CA TYR A 166 -6.82 0.82 -13.62
C TYR A 166 -8.16 0.47 -14.29
N GLU A 167 -8.18 0.32 -15.61
CA GLU A 167 -9.38 -0.05 -16.37
C GLU A 167 -9.95 -1.40 -15.91
N ALA A 168 -9.11 -2.42 -15.78
CA ALA A 168 -9.53 -3.73 -15.33
C ALA A 168 -10.05 -3.74 -13.89
N LEU A 169 -9.42 -2.99 -12.97
CA LEU A 169 -9.91 -2.87 -11.59
C LEU A 169 -11.25 -2.13 -11.54
N TYR A 170 -11.39 -1.09 -12.34
CA TYR A 170 -12.60 -0.30 -12.45
C TYR A 170 -13.78 -1.12 -13.01
N GLU A 171 -13.55 -1.92 -14.05
CA GLU A 171 -14.57 -2.77 -14.68
C GLU A 171 -14.88 -4.04 -13.89
N ARG A 172 -13.86 -4.72 -13.35
CA ARG A 172 -14.03 -6.01 -12.64
C ARG A 172 -14.82 -5.86 -11.35
N HIS A 173 -14.75 -4.69 -10.72
CA HIS A 173 -15.61 -4.36 -9.58
C HIS A 173 -17.09 -4.28 -9.99
N ASP A 174 -17.39 -3.81 -11.20
CA ASP A 174 -18.76 -3.72 -11.70
C ASP A 174 -19.34 -5.10 -12.13
N VAL A 175 -18.49 -6.04 -12.56
CA VAL A 175 -18.92 -7.38 -13.02
C VAL A 175 -19.10 -8.40 -11.88
N ARG A 176 -18.38 -8.26 -10.76
CA ARG A 176 -18.44 -9.22 -9.63
C ARG A 176 -19.77 -9.20 -8.84
N LYS A 177 -20.71 -8.31 -9.17
CA LYS A 177 -22.08 -8.35 -8.65
C LYS A 177 -23.00 -8.85 -9.75
N GLU A 178 -23.35 -10.13 -9.68
CA GLU A 178 -24.26 -10.83 -10.60
C GLU A 178 -25.48 -9.95 -10.98
N GLY A 179 -25.58 -9.56 -12.25
CA GLY A 179 -26.78 -8.97 -12.85
C GLY A 179 -27.13 -7.52 -12.51
N PHE A 180 -26.43 -6.86 -11.57
CA PHE A 180 -26.67 -5.45 -11.24
C PHE A 180 -25.52 -4.60 -11.75
N ARG A 181 -25.73 -3.87 -12.86
CA ARG A 181 -24.89 -2.71 -13.18
C ARG A 181 -24.92 -1.80 -11.95
N ARG A 182 -23.75 -1.60 -11.33
CA ARG A 182 -23.59 -0.70 -10.18
C ARG A 182 -24.14 0.67 -10.59
N GLN A 183 -25.17 1.15 -9.89
CA GLN A 183 -25.59 2.54 -10.01
C GLN A 183 -24.51 3.36 -9.30
N ARG A 184 -23.59 3.92 -10.09
CA ARG A 184 -22.69 4.96 -9.61
C ARG A 184 -23.52 6.18 -9.25
N LYS A 185 -23.08 6.89 -8.23
CA LYS A 185 -23.74 8.12 -7.83
C LYS A 185 -23.35 9.28 -8.74
N THR A 186 -22.16 9.20 -9.32
CA THR A 186 -21.67 10.16 -10.32
C THR A 186 -21.93 9.67 -11.75
N ASP A 187 -22.24 10.60 -12.65
CA ASP A 187 -22.36 10.37 -14.09
C ASP A 187 -21.02 10.48 -14.85
N LEU A 188 -19.89 10.46 -14.11
CA LEU A 188 -18.56 10.57 -14.70
C LEU A 188 -18.21 9.28 -15.45
N ASP A 189 -17.71 9.45 -16.67
CA ASP A 189 -17.11 8.33 -17.39
C ASP A 189 -15.75 7.93 -16.77
N ILE A 190 -15.19 6.81 -17.24
CA ILE A 190 -13.94 6.27 -16.74
C ILE A 190 -12.75 7.24 -16.87
N GLN A 191 -12.72 8.06 -17.92
CA GLN A 191 -11.63 8.98 -18.19
C GLN A 191 -11.72 10.19 -17.27
N ASP A 192 -12.91 10.77 -17.12
CA ASP A 192 -13.12 11.89 -16.21
C ASP A 192 -12.95 11.48 -14.75
N PHE A 193 -13.42 10.29 -14.37
CA PHE A 193 -13.15 9.73 -13.04
C PHE A 193 -11.64 9.59 -12.80
N LYS A 194 -10.90 9.04 -13.78
CA LYS A 194 -9.45 8.89 -13.69
C LYS A 194 -8.73 10.23 -13.58
N ARG A 195 -9.17 11.26 -14.29
CA ARG A 195 -8.60 12.61 -14.23
C ARG A 195 -8.74 13.20 -12.84
N VAL A 196 -9.94 13.13 -12.26
CA VAL A 196 -10.20 13.57 -10.87
C VAL A 196 -9.34 12.79 -9.88
N PHE A 197 -9.28 11.46 -10.02
CA PHE A 197 -8.49 10.62 -9.11
C PHE A 197 -6.99 10.91 -9.21
N SER A 198 -6.50 11.21 -10.41
CA SER A 198 -5.10 11.59 -10.64
C SER A 198 -4.78 12.95 -10.02
N ALA A 199 -5.67 13.94 -10.16
CA ALA A 199 -5.55 15.24 -9.52
C ALA A 199 -5.58 15.12 -7.98
N PHE A 200 -6.44 14.27 -7.44
CA PHE A 200 -6.48 13.97 -6.01
C PHE A 200 -5.18 13.30 -5.55
N SER A 201 -4.69 12.32 -6.31
CA SER A 201 -3.49 11.55 -5.97
C SER A 201 -2.23 12.43 -5.94
N ILE A 202 -2.08 13.38 -6.88
CA ILE A 202 -0.90 14.25 -6.90
C ILE A 202 -0.91 15.26 -5.75
N GLN A 203 -2.07 15.85 -5.41
CA GLN A 203 -2.21 16.77 -4.29
C GLN A 203 -1.87 16.09 -2.96
N THR A 204 -2.48 14.92 -2.72
CA THR A 204 -2.27 14.16 -1.48
C THR A 204 -0.85 13.61 -1.38
N TYR A 205 -0.23 13.25 -2.50
CA TYR A 205 1.17 12.84 -2.54
C TYR A 205 2.12 13.99 -2.16
N ASP A 206 1.91 15.19 -2.72
CA ASP A 206 2.74 16.37 -2.42
C ASP A 206 2.66 16.75 -0.93
N ASP A 207 1.45 16.68 -0.35
CA ASP A 207 1.22 16.92 1.07
C ASP A 207 1.63 15.75 1.99
N SER A 208 2.13 14.63 1.42
CA SER A 208 2.39 13.39 2.16
C SER A 208 1.16 12.86 2.95
N ALA A 209 -0.04 13.20 2.50
CA ALA A 209 -1.31 12.82 3.09
C ALA A 209 -1.73 11.41 2.61
N LEU A 210 -1.01 10.39 3.09
CA LEU A 210 -1.27 8.98 2.72
C LEU A 210 -2.49 8.38 3.43
N THR A 211 -2.93 8.98 4.53
CA THR A 211 -4.14 8.61 5.27
C THR A 211 -4.82 9.88 5.75
N MET A 212 -6.14 9.91 5.66
CA MET A 212 -6.92 11.11 5.95
C MET A 212 -8.34 10.75 6.36
N SER A 213 -8.96 11.66 7.09
CA SER A 213 -10.39 11.58 7.38
C SER A 213 -11.20 11.82 6.11
N ARG A 214 -12.47 11.41 6.15
CA ARG A 214 -13.44 11.69 5.09
C ARG A 214 -13.57 13.18 4.80
N SER A 215 -13.52 14.03 5.83
CA SER A 215 -13.53 15.49 5.65
C SER A 215 -12.26 16.02 4.98
N GLY A 216 -11.09 15.46 5.31
CA GLY A 216 -9.83 15.76 4.63
C GLY A 216 -9.87 15.39 3.14
N SER A 217 -10.37 14.20 2.81
CA SER A 217 -10.52 13.76 1.40
C SER A 217 -11.42 14.69 0.60
N ARG A 218 -12.50 15.19 1.19
CA ARG A 218 -13.41 16.14 0.52
C ARG A 218 -12.69 17.42 0.10
N LYS A 219 -11.80 17.96 0.93
CA LYS A 219 -11.06 19.18 0.61
C LYS A 219 -10.24 18.99 -0.68
N TYR A 220 -9.45 17.93 -0.76
CA TYR A 220 -8.68 17.61 -1.97
C TYR A 220 -9.55 17.31 -3.19
N LEU A 221 -10.72 16.68 -2.99
CA LEU A 221 -11.64 16.40 -4.10
C LEU A 221 -12.32 17.65 -4.65
N GLU A 222 -12.59 18.68 -3.83
CA GLU A 222 -13.06 19.99 -4.32
C GLU A 222 -11.96 20.68 -5.12
N GLU A 223 -10.72 20.65 -4.66
CA GLU A 223 -9.57 21.19 -5.40
C GLU A 223 -9.37 20.43 -6.73
N SER A 224 -9.46 19.09 -6.74
CA SER A 224 -9.43 18.26 -7.95
C SER A 224 -10.54 18.61 -8.93
N LYS A 225 -11.76 18.88 -8.42
CA LYS A 225 -12.91 19.28 -9.21
C LYS A 225 -12.60 20.54 -10.02
N HIS A 226 -12.04 21.55 -9.34
CA HIS A 226 -11.62 22.80 -9.96
C HIS A 226 -10.47 22.61 -10.96
N MET A 227 -9.45 21.82 -10.61
CA MET A 227 -8.30 21.55 -11.49
C MET A 227 -8.69 20.82 -12.78
N CYS A 228 -9.68 19.93 -12.71
CA CYS A 228 -10.10 19.12 -13.85
C CYS A 228 -11.19 19.79 -14.70
N HIS A 229 -11.76 20.91 -14.23
CA HIS A 229 -12.91 21.59 -14.84
C HIS A 229 -14.12 20.66 -15.04
N LEU A 230 -14.43 19.86 -14.02
CA LEU A 230 -15.53 18.89 -14.05
C LEU A 230 -16.58 19.24 -12.99
N GLU A 231 -17.85 18.97 -13.30
CA GLU A 231 -18.96 19.18 -12.37
C GLU A 231 -19.49 17.85 -11.84
N TYR A 232 -19.32 17.61 -10.54
CA TYR A 232 -19.88 16.47 -9.81
C TYR A 232 -20.07 16.82 -8.33
N GLN A 233 -20.83 15.98 -7.62
CA GLN A 233 -20.96 16.06 -6.16
C GLN A 233 -19.78 15.32 -5.50
N VAL A 234 -18.98 16.03 -4.71
CA VAL A 234 -17.76 15.47 -4.10
C VAL A 234 -18.05 14.26 -3.19
N ASN A 235 -19.16 14.27 -2.47
CA ASN A 235 -19.54 13.13 -1.62
C ASN A 235 -19.88 11.88 -2.43
N ASP A 236 -20.53 12.07 -3.59
CA ASP A 236 -20.91 10.98 -4.48
C ASP A 236 -19.68 10.37 -5.14
N TYR A 237 -18.74 11.23 -5.58
CA TYR A 237 -17.45 10.77 -6.08
C TYR A 237 -16.66 9.98 -5.02
N LEU A 238 -16.61 10.49 -3.79
CA LEU A 238 -15.90 9.83 -2.70
C LEU A 238 -16.51 8.48 -2.37
N ASP A 239 -17.84 8.37 -2.36
CA ASP A 239 -18.53 7.09 -2.20
C ASP A 239 -18.22 6.13 -3.35
N ASP A 240 -18.24 6.63 -4.58
CA ASP A 240 -17.92 5.83 -5.76
C ASP A 240 -16.48 5.29 -5.70
N ALA A 241 -15.52 6.13 -5.27
CA ALA A 241 -14.11 5.78 -5.13
C ALA A 241 -13.85 4.78 -3.99
N LEU A 242 -14.45 4.97 -2.80
CA LEU A 242 -14.28 4.07 -1.66
C LEU A 242 -14.86 2.68 -1.90
N GLN A 243 -15.92 2.60 -2.69
CA GLN A 243 -16.52 1.36 -3.10
C GLN A 243 -15.82 0.73 -4.32
N ALA A 244 -14.83 1.37 -4.94
CA ALA A 244 -14.08 0.80 -6.06
C ALA A 244 -12.86 -0.04 -5.64
N VAL A 245 -12.51 -0.05 -4.34
CA VAL A 245 -11.36 -0.75 -3.74
C VAL A 245 -11.83 -1.97 -2.94
#